data_AF-A0A936SKU6-F1
#
_entry.id   AF-A0A936SKU6-F1
#
_cell.length_a   1.000
_cell.length_b   1.000
_cell.length_c   1.000
_cell.angle_alpha   90.00
_cell.angle_beta   90.00
_cell.angle_gamma   90.00
#
_symmetry.space_group_name_H-M   'P 1'
#
loop_
_entity.id
_entity.type
_entity.pdbx_description
1 polymer ?
#
loop_
_entity_poly.entity_id
_entity_poly.type
_entity_poly.pdbx_seq_one_letter_code
_entity_poly.pdbx_strand_id
1 'polypeptide(L)'
;MKLLAILVFTLMLVPAVFGQADGVNIVPKPAQIRTSNGYFDLKRDTKILAKDDASIRIANLLNQILSVRYGFTLKIVSKEQKRNLITIEKFGAAPGITPNSDRYMLAVLPERIRVLGEENGLFEW
;
A
#
# COMPACT_ATOMS: atom_id res chain seq x y z
N MET A 1 19.12 22.52 -43.55
CA MET A 1 17.77 22.95 -43.09
C MET A 1 16.80 21.78 -42.93
N LYS A 2 16.68 20.85 -43.89
CA LYS A 2 15.79 19.67 -43.79
C LYS A 2 16.07 18.75 -42.59
N LEU A 3 17.35 18.47 -42.30
CA LEU A 3 17.74 17.64 -41.15
C LEU A 3 17.42 18.30 -39.79
N LEU A 4 17.52 19.62 -39.70
CA LEU A 4 17.18 20.38 -38.49
C LEU A 4 15.65 20.36 -38.26
N ALA A 5 14.87 20.50 -39.33
CA ALA A 5 13.41 20.43 -39.27
C ALA A 5 12.92 19.04 -38.83
N ILE A 6 13.56 17.97 -39.30
CA ILE A 6 13.27 16.60 -38.87
C ILE A 6 13.62 16.44 -37.39
N LEU A 7 14.81 16.87 -36.95
CA LEU A 7 15.22 16.75 -35.55
C LEU A 7 14.27 17.48 -34.59
N VAL A 8 13.86 18.70 -34.94
CA VAL A 8 12.90 19.50 -34.15
C VAL A 8 11.52 18.83 -34.12
N PHE A 9 11.07 18.28 -35.24
CA PHE A 9 9.79 17.55 -35.32
C PHE A 9 9.79 16.28 -34.47
N THR A 10 10.89 15.51 -34.48
CA THR A 10 11.03 14.30 -33.65
C THR A 10 11.09 14.63 -32.15
N LEU A 11 11.74 15.74 -31.78
CA LEU A 11 11.82 16.18 -30.38
C LEU A 11 10.46 16.62 -29.81
N MET A 12 9.56 17.11 -30.66
CA MET A 12 8.20 17.52 -30.26
C MET A 12 7.25 16.34 -29.97
N LEU A 13 7.60 15.10 -30.35
CA LEU A 13 6.78 13.90 -30.11
C LEU A 13 7.07 13.21 -28.76
N VAL A 14 8.09 13.65 -28.01
CA VAL A 14 8.53 13.04 -26.75
C VAL A 14 7.62 13.29 -25.53
N PRO A 15 6.87 14.41 -25.36
CA PRO A 15 6.17 14.66 -24.11
C PRO A 15 4.91 13.80 -23.87
N ALA A 16 4.53 12.92 -24.80
CA ALA A 16 3.31 12.10 -24.68
C ALA A 16 3.48 10.82 -23.83
N VAL A 17 4.68 10.51 -23.32
CA VAL A 17 4.94 9.26 -22.56
C VAL A 17 4.57 9.36 -21.06
N PHE A 18 4.28 10.55 -20.53
CA PHE A 18 3.99 10.74 -19.10
C PHE A 18 2.51 10.53 -18.70
N GLY A 19 1.72 9.84 -19.54
CA GLY A 19 0.26 9.81 -19.44
C GLY A 19 -0.38 8.46 -19.15
N GLN A 20 0.19 7.64 -18.25
CA GLN A 20 -0.52 6.50 -17.66
C GLN A 20 -0.33 6.55 -16.15
N ALA A 21 -1.15 7.34 -15.46
CA ALA A 21 -1.39 7.06 -14.06
C ALA A 21 -2.17 5.74 -14.03
N ASP A 22 -1.46 4.63 -13.83
CA ASP A 22 -2.07 3.31 -13.64
C ASP A 22 -3.22 3.47 -12.64
N GLY A 23 -4.45 3.30 -13.13
CA GLY A 23 -5.61 3.30 -12.26
C GLY A 23 -5.41 2.17 -11.25
N VAL A 24 -5.50 2.48 -9.96
CA VAL A 24 -5.43 1.47 -8.90
C VAL A 24 -6.56 0.45 -9.13
N ASN A 25 -6.21 -0.75 -9.59
CA ASN A 25 -7.14 -1.80 -9.95
C ASN A 25 -7.43 -2.71 -8.74
N ILE A 26 -8.15 -2.18 -7.77
CA ILE A 26 -8.61 -2.91 -6.57
C ILE A 26 -10.12 -3.19 -6.73
N VAL A 27 -10.53 -4.43 -6.47
CA VAL A 27 -11.92 -4.89 -6.51
C VAL A 27 -12.26 -5.57 -5.17
N PRO A 28 -13.31 -5.12 -4.43
CA PRO A 28 -14.19 -3.99 -4.76
C PRO A 28 -13.45 -2.66 -4.75
N LYS A 29 -13.96 -1.69 -5.52
CA LYS A 29 -13.33 -0.37 -5.59
C LYS A 29 -13.37 0.29 -4.21
N PRO A 30 -12.25 0.82 -3.70
CA PRO A 30 -12.24 1.55 -2.44
C PRO A 30 -13.20 2.73 -2.48
N ALA A 31 -13.87 3.00 -1.36
CA ALA A 31 -14.81 4.13 -1.25
C ALA A 31 -14.17 5.48 -1.59
N GLN A 32 -12.88 5.64 -1.29
CA GLN A 32 -12.09 6.80 -1.66
C GLN A 32 -10.63 6.40 -1.93
N ILE A 33 -10.03 6.99 -2.96
CA ILE A 33 -8.59 6.92 -3.23
C ILE A 33 -8.06 8.34 -3.32
N ARG A 34 -6.93 8.60 -2.67
CA ARG A 34 -6.17 9.86 -2.80
C ARG A 34 -4.71 9.51 -3.09
N THR A 35 -4.25 9.86 -4.28
CA THR A 35 -2.85 9.64 -4.68
C THR A 35 -2.00 10.84 -4.27
N SER A 36 -0.89 10.58 -3.59
CA SER A 36 0.13 11.59 -3.25
C SER A 36 1.46 11.23 -3.89
N ASN A 37 2.36 12.21 -4.02
CA ASN A 37 3.72 11.94 -4.51
C ASN A 37 4.50 11.10 -3.49
N GLY A 38 5.34 10.19 -4.01
CA GLY A 38 6.16 9.28 -3.21
C GLY A 38 5.77 7.82 -3.43
N TYR A 39 6.59 6.92 -2.90
CA TYR A 39 6.36 5.48 -2.95
C TYR A 39 7.01 4.81 -1.73
N PHE A 40 6.55 3.61 -1.40
CA PHE A 40 7.20 2.73 -0.43
C PHE A 40 7.88 1.59 -1.19
N ASP A 41 9.16 1.37 -0.92
CA ASP A 41 9.91 0.28 -1.54
C ASP A 41 9.83 -0.98 -0.64
N LEU A 42 8.99 -1.95 -1.05
CA LEU A 42 8.79 -3.19 -0.31
C LEU A 42 9.97 -4.14 -0.50
N LYS A 43 10.69 -4.40 0.60
CA LYS A 43 11.93 -5.20 0.60
C LYS A 43 11.78 -6.43 1.48
N ARG A 44 12.68 -7.40 1.30
CA ARG A 44 12.71 -8.62 2.14
C ARG A 44 13.04 -8.32 3.61
N ASP A 45 13.68 -7.19 3.89
CA ASP A 45 14.01 -6.78 5.25
C ASP A 45 12.89 -5.94 5.91
N THR A 46 11.85 -5.55 5.17
CA THR A 46 10.65 -4.89 5.69
C THR A 46 10.06 -5.68 6.86
N LYS A 47 9.57 -4.97 7.87
CA LYS A 47 8.95 -5.57 9.06
C LYS A 47 7.45 -5.33 9.07
N ILE A 48 6.71 -6.26 9.67
CA ILE A 48 5.28 -6.07 9.94
C ILE A 48 5.14 -5.82 11.43
N LEU A 49 4.64 -4.64 11.82
CA LEU A 49 4.24 -4.35 13.19
C LEU A 49 2.80 -4.82 13.40
N ALA A 50 2.62 -5.77 14.31
CA ALA A 50 1.33 -6.24 14.79
C ALA A 50 1.42 -6.53 16.28
N LYS A 51 0.43 -6.06 17.07
CA LYS A 51 0.49 -6.12 18.55
C LYS A 51 -0.54 -7.05 19.17
N ASP A 52 -1.74 -7.09 18.60
CA ASP A 52 -2.85 -7.94 19.06
C ASP A 52 -3.04 -9.16 18.15
N ASP A 53 -3.77 -10.16 18.65
CA ASP A 53 -3.99 -11.43 17.96
C ASP A 53 -4.65 -11.29 16.59
N ALA A 54 -5.58 -10.34 16.41
CA ALA A 54 -6.22 -10.15 15.13
C ALA A 54 -5.21 -9.57 14.12
N SER A 55 -4.47 -8.53 14.51
CA SER A 55 -3.41 -7.95 13.68
C SER A 55 -2.34 -8.98 13.31
N ILE A 56 -2.01 -9.90 14.23
CA ILE A 56 -1.06 -11.00 13.97
C ILE A 56 -1.62 -12.00 12.95
N ARG A 57 -2.91 -12.36 13.03
CA ARG A 57 -3.55 -13.24 12.03
C ARG A 57 -3.49 -12.64 10.62
N ILE A 58 -3.76 -11.34 10.49
CA ILE A 58 -3.67 -10.63 9.21
C ILE A 58 -2.22 -10.54 8.72
N ALA A 59 -1.28 -10.26 9.61
CA ALA A 59 0.15 -10.29 9.26
C ALA A 59 0.59 -11.65 8.71
N ASN A 60 0.09 -12.74 9.30
CA ASN A 60 0.36 -14.10 8.81
C ASN A 60 -0.31 -14.36 7.46
N LEU A 61 -1.54 -13.88 7.23
CA LEU A 61 -2.20 -13.98 5.92
C LEU A 61 -1.40 -13.23 4.85
N LEU A 62 -0.95 -12.01 5.14
CA LEU A 62 -0.06 -11.26 4.25
C LEU A 62 1.21 -12.05 3.94
N ASN A 63 1.85 -12.64 4.94
CA ASN A 63 3.02 -13.50 4.73
C ASN A 63 2.73 -14.75 3.91
N GLN A 64 1.55 -15.35 4.04
CA GLN A 64 1.13 -16.47 3.20
C GLN A 64 1.02 -16.03 1.73
N ILE A 65 0.41 -14.88 1.47
CA ILE A 65 0.29 -14.30 0.12
C ILE A 65 1.68 -13.98 -0.45
N LEU A 66 2.56 -13.35 0.35
CA LEU A 66 3.92 -13.00 -0.06
C LEU A 66 4.75 -14.24 -0.36
N SER A 67 4.62 -15.29 0.45
CA SER A 67 5.31 -16.56 0.25
C SER A 67 4.86 -17.23 -1.04
N VAL A 68 3.55 -17.35 -1.25
CA VAL A 68 2.97 -18.03 -2.44
C VAL A 68 3.28 -17.26 -3.73
N ARG A 69 3.19 -15.93 -3.72
CA ARG A 69 3.32 -15.12 -4.95
C ARG A 69 4.75 -14.64 -5.23
N TYR A 70 5.56 -14.46 -4.20
CA TYR A 70 6.88 -13.83 -4.32
C TYR A 70 8.02 -14.61 -3.64
N GLY A 71 7.73 -15.71 -2.94
CA GLY A 71 8.75 -16.60 -2.37
C GLY A 71 9.51 -16.05 -1.15
N PHE A 72 8.93 -15.11 -0.41
CA PHE A 72 9.53 -14.61 0.84
C PHE A 72 8.47 -14.25 1.89
N THR A 73 8.91 -14.15 3.14
CA THR A 73 8.09 -13.68 4.27
C THR A 73 8.78 -12.52 4.97
N LEU A 74 7.99 -11.63 5.57
CA LEU A 74 8.46 -10.52 6.37
C LEU A 74 8.42 -10.88 7.86
N LYS A 75 9.40 -10.37 8.62
CA LYS A 75 9.45 -10.59 10.06
C LYS A 75 8.37 -9.77 10.76
N ILE A 76 7.51 -10.44 11.52
CA ILE A 76 6.53 -9.81 12.41
C ILE A 76 7.24 -9.36 13.69
N VAL A 77 6.98 -8.12 14.12
CA VAL A 77 7.54 -7.50 15.32
C VAL A 77 6.43 -6.85 16.15
N SER A 78 6.63 -6.75 17.46
CA SER A 78 5.72 -6.04 18.38
C SER A 78 6.21 -4.65 18.77
N LYS A 79 7.49 -4.36 18.52
CA LYS A 79 8.14 -3.08 18.82
C LYS A 79 8.18 -2.18 17.58
N GLU A 80 7.77 -0.93 17.75
CA GLU A 80 7.81 0.11 16.72
C GLU A 80 9.22 0.28 16.15
N GLN A 81 9.29 0.53 14.84
CA GLN A 81 10.51 0.91 14.13
C GLN A 81 10.30 2.24 13.41
N LYS A 82 11.40 2.98 13.17
CA LYS A 82 11.30 4.31 12.55
C LYS A 82 10.86 4.24 11.08
N ARG A 83 11.27 3.19 10.35
CA ARG A 83 11.13 3.07 8.90
C ARG A 83 11.05 1.63 8.44
N ASN A 84 10.74 1.44 7.15
CA ASN A 84 10.66 0.15 6.47
C ASN A 84 9.67 -0.80 7.17
N LEU A 85 8.47 -0.26 7.44
CA LEU A 85 7.50 -0.86 8.34
C LEU A 85 6.11 -0.92 7.71
N ILE A 86 5.46 -2.06 7.79
CA ILE A 86 4.03 -2.23 7.56
C ILE A 86 3.36 -2.29 8.93
N THR A 87 2.52 -1.34 9.28
CA THR A 87 1.74 -1.35 10.51
C THR A 87 0.35 -1.92 10.21
N ILE A 88 -0.03 -2.97 10.93
CA ILE A 88 -1.40 -3.52 10.91
C ILE A 88 -1.98 -3.28 12.30
N GLU A 89 -3.06 -2.52 12.36
CA GLU A 89 -3.72 -2.15 13.61
C GLU A 89 -5.23 -2.11 13.43
N LYS A 90 -5.98 -2.36 14.51
CA LYS A 90 -7.42 -2.07 14.52
C LYS A 90 -7.64 -0.56 14.58
N PHE A 91 -8.78 -0.07 14.09
CA PHE A 91 -9.22 1.26 14.48
C PHE A 91 -9.26 1.35 16.01
N GLY A 92 -8.64 2.39 16.58
CA GLY A 92 -8.81 2.68 18.00
C GLY A 92 -10.29 2.86 18.29
N ALA A 93 -10.74 2.48 19.49
CA ALA A 93 -12.10 2.70 19.93
C ALA A 93 -12.37 4.22 19.99
N ALA A 94 -12.77 4.82 18.88
CA ALA A 94 -13.23 6.19 18.85
C ALA A 94 -14.71 6.22 19.26
N PRO A 95 -15.12 7.12 20.17
CA PRO A 95 -16.51 7.25 20.56
C PRO A 95 -17.40 7.49 19.33
N GLY A 96 -18.44 6.67 19.16
CA GLY A 96 -19.40 6.80 18.05
C GLY A 96 -19.08 6.00 16.79
N ILE A 97 -18.03 5.16 16.79
CA ILE A 97 -17.81 4.17 15.74
C ILE A 97 -18.53 2.87 16.11
N THR A 98 -19.48 2.45 15.27
CA THR A 98 -20.17 1.16 15.39
C THR A 98 -19.15 0.03 15.12
N PRO A 99 -18.98 -0.95 16.03
CA PRO A 99 -17.94 -2.00 15.96
C PRO A 99 -17.99 -2.98 14.77
N ASN A 100 -18.87 -2.76 13.79
CA ASN A 100 -19.26 -3.76 12.81
C ASN A 100 -19.42 -3.17 11.42
N SER A 101 -18.56 -2.22 11.07
CA SER A 101 -18.46 -1.70 9.72
C SER A 101 -17.24 -2.31 9.02
N ASP A 102 -17.43 -2.85 7.81
CA ASP A 102 -16.37 -3.45 6.99
C ASP A 102 -15.45 -2.36 6.40
N ARG A 103 -14.89 -1.55 7.28
CA ARG A 103 -14.08 -0.39 6.94
C ARG A 103 -12.62 -0.75 7.05
N TYR A 104 -11.87 -0.24 6.08
CA TYR A 104 -10.43 -0.23 6.13
C TYR A 104 -9.88 1.13 5.68
N MET A 105 -8.64 1.40 6.07
CA MET A 105 -7.81 2.46 5.54
C MET A 105 -6.43 1.91 5.22
N LEU A 106 -6.00 2.13 3.98
CA LEU A 106 -4.65 1.85 3.55
C LEU A 106 -3.95 3.18 3.23
N ALA A 107 -2.85 3.45 3.91
CA ALA A 107 -1.98 4.59 3.63
C ALA A 107 -0.57 4.11 3.30
N VAL A 108 -0.08 4.47 2.11
CA VAL A 108 1.28 4.19 1.67
C VAL A 108 2.11 5.47 1.80
N LEU A 109 3.07 5.48 2.73
CA LEU A 109 3.99 6.58 3.00
C LEU A 109 5.42 6.14 2.69
N PRO A 110 6.37 7.07 2.43
CA PRO A 110 7.74 6.70 2.03
C PRO A 110 8.45 5.74 2.99
N GLU A 111 8.21 5.89 4.29
CA GLU A 111 8.89 5.09 5.32
C GLU A 111 8.00 3.99 5.92
N ARG A 112 6.69 3.98 5.60
CA ARG A 112 5.75 2.99 6.16
C ARG A 112 4.47 2.80 5.34
N ILE A 113 3.91 1.61 5.43
CA ILE A 113 2.52 1.34 5.05
C ILE A 113 1.71 1.23 6.34
N ARG A 114 0.50 1.81 6.37
CA ARG A 114 -0.45 1.64 7.48
C ARG A 114 -1.72 0.99 6.95
N VAL A 115 -2.10 -0.12 7.56
CA VAL A 115 -3.35 -0.83 7.35
C VAL A 115 -4.14 -0.72 8.65
N LEU A 116 -5.25 0.00 8.59
CA LEU A 116 -6.22 0.07 9.67
C LEU A 116 -7.51 -0.60 9.24
N GLY A 117 -8.13 -1.37 10.11
CA GLY A 117 -9.44 -1.97 9.83
C GLY A 117 -10.23 -2.26 11.10
N GLU A 118 -11.53 -2.46 10.97
CA GLU A 118 -12.34 -3.04 12.05
C GLU A 118 -12.20 -4.57 12.05
N GLU A 119 -12.86 -5.26 12.97
CA GLU A 119 -12.67 -6.71 13.19
C GLU A 119 -12.85 -7.55 11.90
N ASN A 120 -13.82 -7.18 11.05
CA ASN A 120 -14.02 -7.80 9.74
C ASN A 120 -13.33 -7.05 8.59
N GLY A 121 -13.23 -5.72 8.66
CA GLY A 121 -12.65 -4.88 7.60
C GLY A 121 -11.16 -5.10 7.34
N LEU A 122 -10.43 -5.68 8.29
CA LEU A 122 -9.03 -6.10 8.08
C LEU A 122 -8.87 -7.24 7.06
N PHE A 123 -9.95 -7.87 6.58
CA PHE A 123 -9.91 -8.98 5.63
C PHE A 123 -10.31 -8.59 4.18
N GLU A 124 -10.77 -7.36 3.91
CA GLU A 124 -11.39 -6.99 2.62
C GLU A 124 -10.44 -6.31 1.60
N TRP A 125 -9.12 -6.52 1.69
CA TRP A 125 -8.12 -5.89 0.80
C TRP A 125 -7.48 -6.84 -0.21
#